data_AF-A0A2J6H4E9-F1
#
_entry.id   AF-A0A2J6H4E9-F1
#
_cell.length_a   1.000
_cell.length_b   1.000
_cell.length_c   1.000
_cell.angle_alpha   90.00
_cell.angle_beta   90.00
_cell.angle_gamma   90.00
#
_symmetry.space_group_name_H-M   'P 1'
#
loop_
_entity.id
_entity.type
_entity.pdbx_description
1 polymer ?
#
loop_
_entity_poly.entity_id
_entity_poly.type
_entity_poly.pdbx_seq_one_letter_code
_entity_poly.pdbx_strand_id
1 'polypeptide(L)'
;MILTEQYTIPGAKGRPITADLTYDDLSPTAPLVIFAHGIRGFKDWGAHHLVARYFAENGFRFLKFNFSHNGTTPEHITEFADLIAFGDNTFSVELDDLKNVIDFACSGS
;
A
#
# COMPACT_ATOMS: atom_id res chain seq x y z
N MET A 1 5.94 3.63 20.36
CA MET A 1 5.86 4.85 19.54
C MET A 1 5.29 4.45 18.18
N ILE A 2 4.40 5.27 17.61
CA ILE A 2 3.88 5.00 16.26
C ILE A 2 4.96 5.32 15.22
N LEU A 3 5.37 4.29 14.50
CA LEU A 3 6.38 4.34 13.43
C LEU A 3 5.72 4.13 12.06
N THR A 4 6.44 4.54 11.01
CA THR A 4 6.06 4.29 9.63
C THR A 4 7.29 3.84 8.84
N GLU A 5 7.20 2.67 8.21
CA GLU A 5 8.24 2.14 7.32
C GLU A 5 7.70 2.10 5.89
N GLN A 6 8.55 2.45 4.91
CA GLN A 6 8.20 2.48 3.49
C GLN A 6 8.82 1.27 2.77
N TYR A 7 8.09 0.71 1.82
CA TYR A 7 8.53 -0.42 1.00
C TYR A 7 8.20 -0.21 -0.47
N THR A 8 9.00 -0.88 -1.31
CA THR A 8 8.71 -1.06 -2.72
C THR A 8 8.58 -2.55 -2.99
N ILE A 9 7.41 -2.98 -3.45
CA ILE A 9 7.09 -4.38 -3.73
C ILE A 9 7.02 -4.57 -5.25
N PRO A 10 7.53 -5.67 -5.82
CA PRO A 10 7.31 -5.98 -7.23
C PRO A 10 5.81 -6.16 -7.52
N GLY A 11 5.27 -5.34 -8.42
CA GLY A 11 3.90 -5.42 -8.89
C GLY A 11 3.77 -6.09 -10.26
N ALA A 12 2.55 -6.10 -10.77
CA ALA A 12 2.20 -6.67 -12.06
C ALA A 12 3.00 -6.02 -13.21
N LYS A 13 3.34 -6.83 -14.20
CA LYS A 13 4.06 -6.40 -15.42
C LYS A 13 5.37 -5.63 -15.14
N GLY A 14 6.00 -5.87 -13.99
CA GLY A 14 7.27 -5.24 -13.59
C GLY A 14 7.15 -3.81 -13.07
N ARG A 15 5.92 -3.32 -12.81
CA ARG A 15 5.71 -1.99 -12.21
C ARG A 15 5.79 -2.06 -10.69
N PRO A 16 6.42 -1.08 -10.02
CA PRO A 16 6.55 -1.10 -8.57
C PRO A 16 5.24 -0.76 -7.86
N ILE A 17 4.97 -1.45 -6.76
CA ILE A 17 3.97 -1.08 -5.75
C ILE A 17 4.69 -0.29 -4.66
N THR A 18 4.24 0.93 -4.39
CA THR A 18 4.69 1.68 -3.21
C THR A 18 3.79 1.35 -2.03
N ALA A 19 4.38 1.03 -0.88
CA ALA A 19 3.65 0.65 0.32
C ALA A 19 4.25 1.26 1.57
N ASP A 20 3.45 1.42 2.61
CA ASP A 20 3.96 1.76 3.94
C ASP A 20 3.20 1.05 5.05
N LEU A 21 3.96 0.70 6.09
CA LEU A 21 3.50 0.02 7.28
C LEU A 21 3.54 0.99 8.46
N THR A 22 2.37 1.31 8.99
CA THR A 22 2.25 2.06 10.24
C THR A 22 1.98 1.10 11.39
N TYR A 23 2.75 1.19 12.48
CA TYR A 23 2.65 0.29 13.62
C TYR A 23 3.17 0.93 14.91
N ASP A 24 2.80 0.36 16.06
CA ASP A 24 3.41 0.68 17.35
C ASP A 24 4.55 -0.30 17.66
N ASP A 25 5.76 0.20 17.88
CA ASP A 25 6.95 -0.64 18.19
C ASP A 25 6.83 -1.40 19.51
N LEU A 26 5.91 -1.00 20.39
CA LEU A 26 5.59 -1.70 21.63
C LEU A 26 4.78 -2.98 21.40
N SER A 27 4.20 -3.15 20.20
CA SER A 27 3.33 -4.28 19.85
C SER A 27 3.84 -5.03 18.61
N PRO A 28 5.02 -5.67 18.68
CA PRO A 28 5.66 -6.29 17.51
C PRO A 28 4.82 -7.43 16.89
N THR A 29 3.98 -8.08 17.68
CA THR A 29 3.11 -9.20 17.28
C THR A 29 1.66 -8.79 16.98
N ALA A 30 1.39 -7.48 16.88
CA ALA A 30 0.05 -6.99 16.54
C ALA A 30 -0.43 -7.55 15.18
N PRO A 31 -1.72 -7.92 15.05
CA PRO A 31 -2.28 -8.38 13.79
C PRO A 31 -2.16 -7.31 12.69
N LEU A 32 -1.96 -7.77 11.45
CA LEU A 32 -1.81 -6.91 10.29
C LEU A 32 -3.15 -6.67 9.60
N VAL A 33 -3.43 -5.41 9.29
CA VAL A 33 -4.49 -4.97 8.38
C VAL A 33 -3.83 -4.55 7.07
N ILE A 34 -4.26 -5.16 5.97
CA ILE A 34 -3.85 -4.75 4.61
C ILE A 34 -4.97 -3.89 4.02
N PHE A 35 -4.64 -2.65 3.69
CA PHE A 35 -5.57 -1.69 3.12
C PHE A 35 -5.37 -1.56 1.62
N ALA A 36 -6.36 -2.03 0.86
CA ALA A 36 -6.50 -1.81 -0.57
C ALA A 36 -7.46 -0.63 -0.81
N HIS A 37 -6.98 0.42 -1.47
CA HIS A 37 -7.81 1.58 -1.81
C HIS A 37 -8.74 1.29 -3.00
N GLY A 38 -9.79 2.10 -3.17
CA GLY A 38 -10.72 1.97 -4.30
C GLY A 38 -10.19 2.51 -5.63
N ILE A 39 -10.99 2.33 -6.68
CA ILE A 39 -10.77 2.86 -8.03
C ILE A 39 -10.54 4.38 -7.99
N ARG A 40 -9.48 4.84 -8.68
CA ARG A 40 -9.00 6.26 -8.72
C ARG A 40 -8.44 6.79 -7.39
N GLY A 41 -8.20 5.93 -6.41
CA GLY A 41 -7.50 6.28 -5.18
C GLY A 41 -5.99 6.10 -5.30
N PHE A 42 -5.26 6.69 -4.35
CA PHE A 42 -3.89 6.37 -4.01
C PHE A 42 -3.74 6.40 -2.49
N LYS A 43 -2.82 5.61 -1.94
CA LYS A 43 -2.62 5.39 -0.50
C LYS A 43 -2.34 6.68 0.28
N ASP A 44 -1.83 7.70 -0.39
CA ASP A 44 -1.46 9.00 0.20
C ASP A 44 -2.49 10.10 -0.02
N TRP A 45 -3.64 9.78 -0.62
CA TRP A 45 -4.75 10.72 -0.78
C TRP A 45 -5.65 10.75 0.45
N GLY A 46 -6.22 11.91 0.81
CA GLY A 46 -7.25 12.01 1.84
C GLY A 46 -6.82 11.54 3.24
N ALA A 47 -7.71 10.81 3.93
CA ALA A 47 -7.57 10.52 5.37
C ALA A 47 -6.83 9.19 5.68
N HIS A 48 -6.28 8.49 4.69
CA HIS A 48 -5.69 7.15 4.91
C HIS A 48 -4.55 7.14 5.93
N HIS A 49 -3.77 8.22 6.03
CA HIS A 49 -2.72 8.35 7.05
C HIS A 49 -3.28 8.44 8.47
N LEU A 50 -4.44 9.09 8.66
CA LEU A 50 -5.14 9.15 9.96
C LEU A 50 -5.71 7.79 10.33
N VAL A 51 -6.25 7.06 9.35
CA VAL A 51 -6.74 5.68 9.54
C VAL A 51 -5.58 4.77 9.95
N ALA A 52 -4.46 4.81 9.23
CA ALA A 52 -3.28 3.99 9.55
C ALA A 52 -2.80 4.25 10.98
N ARG A 53 -2.72 5.52 11.38
CA ARG A 53 -2.37 5.91 12.75
C ARG A 53 -3.37 5.40 13.79
N TYR A 54 -4.67 5.55 13.53
CA TYR A 54 -5.72 5.08 14.43
C TYR A 54 -5.63 3.56 14.68
N PHE A 55 -5.40 2.77 13.64
CA PHE A 55 -5.22 1.32 13.79
C PHE A 55 -3.95 0.98 14.58
N ALA A 56 -2.84 1.67 14.31
CA ALA A 56 -1.59 1.51 15.05
C ALA A 56 -1.72 1.82 16.55
N GLU A 57 -2.42 2.90 16.89
CA GLU A 57 -2.71 3.27 18.28
C GLU A 57 -3.68 2.30 18.98
N ASN A 58 -4.39 1.45 18.23
CA ASN A 58 -5.36 0.48 18.74
C ASN A 58 -4.92 -0.98 18.56
N GLY A 59 -3.61 -1.23 18.47
CA GLY A 59 -3.04 -2.58 18.53
C GLY A 59 -3.09 -3.35 17.21
N PHE A 60 -3.12 -2.66 16.08
CA PHE A 60 -3.00 -3.25 14.75
C PHE A 60 -1.79 -2.69 14.00
N ARG A 61 -1.13 -3.50 13.18
CA ARG A 61 -0.21 -3.00 12.16
C ARG A 61 -1.05 -2.67 10.92
N PHE A 62 -0.74 -1.60 10.20
CA PHE A 62 -1.55 -1.15 9.07
C PHE A 62 -0.67 -0.95 7.83
N LEU A 63 -0.79 -1.86 6.86
CA LEU A 63 -0.08 -1.80 5.58
C LEU A 63 -1.02 -1.22 4.52
N LYS A 64 -0.70 -0.02 4.02
CA LYS A 64 -1.39 0.56 2.86
C LYS A 64 -0.45 0.59 1.66
N PHE A 65 -0.99 0.42 0.46
CA PHE A 65 -0.19 0.35 -0.76
C PHE A 65 -0.92 0.99 -1.94
N ASN A 66 -0.16 1.37 -2.96
CA ASN A 66 -0.66 1.80 -4.26
C ASN A 66 -0.64 0.61 -5.22
N PHE A 67 -1.76 0.31 -5.89
CA PHE A 67 -1.73 -0.62 -7.01
C PHE A 67 -0.73 -0.14 -8.07
N SER A 68 -0.03 -1.07 -8.71
CA SER A 68 1.07 -0.79 -9.64
C SER A 68 0.65 0.00 -10.88
N HIS A 69 -0.67 0.03 -11.16
CA HIS A 69 -1.30 0.73 -12.27
C HIS A 69 -2.31 1.79 -11.79
N ASN A 70 -2.18 2.32 -10.57
CA ASN A 70 -3.11 3.34 -10.03
C ASN A 70 -2.95 4.74 -10.68
N GLY A 71 -1.91 4.94 -11.50
CA GLY A 71 -1.61 6.19 -12.20
C GLY A 71 -0.67 7.15 -11.46
N THR A 72 -0.13 6.76 -10.30
CA THR A 72 0.97 7.46 -9.62
C THR A 72 2.32 6.86 -10.01
N THR A 73 3.43 7.51 -9.65
CA THR A 73 4.78 6.92 -9.76
C THR A 73 5.52 6.99 -8.42
N PRO A 74 6.61 6.24 -8.22
CA PRO A 74 7.44 6.38 -7.01
C PRO A 74 7.98 7.80 -6.77
N GLU A 75 8.20 8.57 -7.84
CA GLU A 75 8.65 9.97 -7.79
C GLU A 75 7.48 10.94 -7.54
N HIS A 76 6.28 10.56 -7.96
CA HIS A 76 5.07 11.38 -7.94
C HIS A 76 3.90 10.64 -7.26
N ILE A 77 4.04 10.34 -5.96
CA ILE A 77 3.10 9.49 -5.20
C ILE A 77 1.72 10.11 -4.93
N THR A 78 1.58 11.41 -5.13
CA THR A 78 0.33 12.17 -4.94
C THR A 78 -0.23 12.77 -6.23
N GLU A 79 0.45 12.56 -7.35
CA GLU A 79 0.07 13.12 -8.64
C GLU A 79 -0.35 12.01 -9.59
N PHE A 80 -1.35 12.29 -10.40
CA PHE A 80 -1.82 11.37 -11.43
C PHE A 80 -0.94 11.51 -12.69
N ALA A 81 0.26 10.95 -12.61
CA ALA A 81 1.35 11.16 -13.56
C ALA A 81 1.47 10.07 -14.65
N ASP A 82 1.07 8.81 -14.38
CA ASP A 82 1.19 7.70 -15.33
C ASP A 82 -0.17 7.29 -15.93
N LEU A 83 -0.59 8.06 -16.93
CA LEU A 83 -1.86 7.85 -17.64
C LEU A 83 -1.90 6.53 -18.42
N ILE A 84 -0.75 6.04 -18.88
CA ILE A 84 -0.66 4.80 -19.66
C ILE A 84 -0.88 3.62 -18.73
N ALA A 85 -0.17 3.57 -17.58
CA ALA A 85 -0.39 2.54 -16.57
C ALA A 85 -1.85 2.51 -16.12
N PHE A 86 -2.41 3.68 -15.83
CA PHE A 86 -3.81 3.77 -15.42
C PHE A 86 -4.79 3.26 -16.48
N GLY A 87 -4.56 3.59 -17.75
CA GLY A 87 -5.37 3.11 -18.88
C GLY A 87 -5.28 1.59 -19.08
N ASP A 88 -4.12 1.00 -18.78
CA ASP A 88 -3.86 -0.43 -18.90
C ASP A 88 -4.32 -1.25 -17.67
N ASN A 89 -4.85 -0.60 -16.65
CA ASN A 89 -5.29 -1.25 -15.42
C ASN A 89 -6.52 -2.15 -15.67
N THR A 90 -6.53 -3.30 -15.00
CA THR A 90 -7.66 -4.25 -15.03
C THR A 90 -7.84 -4.88 -13.67
N PHE A 91 -9.02 -5.43 -13.38
CA PHE A 91 -9.25 -6.14 -12.12
C PHE A 91 -8.27 -7.30 -11.89
N SER A 92 -7.88 -8.03 -12.94
CA SER A 92 -6.89 -9.11 -12.82
C SER A 92 -5.50 -8.57 -12.43
N VAL A 93 -5.10 -7.40 -12.95
CA VAL A 93 -3.86 -6.72 -12.56
C VAL A 93 -3.90 -6.33 -11.09
N GLU A 94 -5.02 -5.76 -10.61
CA GLU A 94 -5.18 -5.42 -9.18
C GLU A 94 -5.17 -6.66 -8.27
N LEU A 95 -5.76 -7.78 -8.72
CA LEU A 95 -5.73 -9.03 -7.98
C LEU A 95 -4.32 -9.63 -7.90
N ASP A 96 -3.55 -9.58 -8.99
CA ASP A 96 -2.14 -10.00 -9.00
C ASP A 96 -1.29 -9.14 -8.06
N ASP A 97 -1.51 -7.82 -8.07
CA ASP A 97 -0.86 -6.90 -7.14
C ASP A 97 -1.21 -7.20 -5.68
N LEU A 98 -2.50 -7.41 -5.39
CA LEU A 98 -2.95 -7.74 -4.03
C LEU A 98 -2.32 -9.06 -3.56
N LYS A 99 -2.22 -10.05 -4.44
CA LYS A 99 -1.51 -11.30 -4.15
C LYS A 99 -0.04 -11.03 -3.78
N ASN A 100 0.66 -10.22 -4.56
CA ASN A 100 2.07 -9.88 -4.28
C ASN A 100 2.24 -9.17 -2.93
N VAL A 101 1.31 -8.27 -2.57
CA VAL A 101 1.32 -7.59 -1.27
C VAL A 101 1.07 -8.56 -0.11
N ILE A 102 0.14 -9.49 -0.26
CA ILE A 102 -0.13 -10.52 0.75
C ILE A 102 1.08 -11.44 0.91
N ASP A 103 1.68 -11.90 -0.20
CA ASP A 103 2.88 -12.73 -0.16
C ASP A 103 4.04 -12.00 0.54
N PHE A 104 4.26 -10.73 0.22
CA PHE A 104 5.25 -9.88 0.89
C PHE A 104 4.99 -9.75 2.39
N ALA A 105 3.74 -9.52 2.79
CA ALA A 105 3.35 -9.40 4.19
C ALA A 105 3.54 -10.72 4.97
N CYS A 106 3.40 -11.87 4.30
CA CYS A 106 3.56 -13.18 4.92
C CYS A 106 5.00 -13.73 4.89
N SER A 107 5.91 -13.13 4.11
CA SER A 107 7.29 -13.64 3.96
C SER A 107 8.22 -13.32 5.14
N GLY A 108 7.76 -12.58 6.15
CA GLY A 108 8.54 -12.26 7.36
C GLY A 108 9.67 -11.25 7.14
N SER A 109 9.54 -10.40 6.11
CA SER A 109 10.47 -9.31 5.80
C SER A 109 10.43 -8.20 6.85
#